data_AF-A0A6J0BQX1-F1
#
_entry.id   AF-A0A6J0BQX1-F1
#
_cell.length_a   1.000
_cell.length_b   1.000
_cell.length_c   1.000
_cell.angle_alpha   90.00
_cell.angle_beta   90.00
_cell.angle_gamma   90.00
#
_symmetry.space_group_name_H-M   'P 1'
#
loop_
_entity.id
_entity.type
_entity.pdbx_description
1 polymer ?
#
loop_
_entity_poly.entity_id
_entity_poly.type
_entity_poly.pdbx_seq_one_letter_code
_entity_poly.pdbx_strand_id
1 'polypeptide(L)'
;MLDVVVLFNGYSKRLSHNRTDANCTCTLIKGPKTIIVDTMTAWDRERLVEEHIVGYGVHQGTIFYEKQLQDEDYQLCNGVSITATPGHTYEDVTVLVEAGTGRESVKYAITGDLFEKEEDVADPSLWKEVGTFALRKIQTSSRLRIMKYADYIIPGHGPMFRTNDALIRLLENQTDGE
;
A
#
# COMPACT_ATOMS: atom_id res chain seq x y z
N MET A 1 -10.82 -15.86 10.92
CA MET A 1 -9.74 -16.02 9.94
C MET A 1 -9.82 -14.82 9.02
N LEU A 2 -8.69 -14.16 8.74
CA LEU A 2 -8.65 -13.05 7.78
C LEU A 2 -8.45 -13.62 6.38
N ASP A 3 -9.15 -13.07 5.40
CA ASP A 3 -9.04 -13.42 3.98
C ASP A 3 -8.83 -12.14 3.18
N VAL A 4 -7.76 -12.09 2.39
CA VAL A 4 -7.34 -10.92 1.61
C VAL A 4 -7.64 -11.19 0.14
N VAL A 5 -8.52 -10.40 -0.44
CA VAL A 5 -8.95 -10.53 -1.83
C VAL A 5 -8.65 -9.23 -2.56
N VAL A 6 -7.75 -9.27 -3.54
CA VAL A 6 -7.63 -8.18 -4.50
C VAL A 6 -8.87 -8.22 -5.39
N LEU A 7 -9.80 -7.27 -5.18
CA LEU A 7 -11.02 -7.17 -5.96
C LEU A 7 -10.69 -6.79 -7.40
N PHE A 8 -9.72 -5.87 -7.54
CA PHE A 8 -9.26 -5.37 -8.82
C PHE A 8 -7.81 -4.93 -8.72
N ASN A 9 -6.97 -5.37 -9.67
CA ASN A 9 -5.61 -4.87 -9.79
C ASN A 9 -5.63 -3.44 -10.33
N GLY A 10 -4.78 -2.58 -9.75
CA GLY A 10 -4.47 -1.29 -10.30
C GLY A 10 -3.67 -1.41 -11.58
N TYR A 11 -3.58 -0.30 -12.30
CA TYR A 11 -2.77 -0.19 -13.50
C TYR A 11 -2.34 1.26 -13.70
N SER A 12 -1.26 1.46 -14.48
CA SER A 12 -0.80 2.78 -14.91
C SER A 12 -0.19 2.67 -16.30
N LYS A 13 -0.73 3.44 -17.26
CA LYS A 13 -0.33 3.46 -18.67
C LYS A 13 -0.12 4.90 -19.14
N ARG A 14 1.08 5.17 -19.63
CA ARG A 14 1.40 6.45 -20.27
C ARG A 14 0.72 6.52 -21.65
N LEU A 15 -0.08 7.56 -21.87
CA LEU A 15 -0.74 7.86 -23.14
C LEU A 15 -0.03 9.02 -23.86
N SER A 16 -0.45 9.31 -25.09
CA SER A 16 0.06 10.48 -25.83
C SER A 16 -0.35 11.81 -25.19
N HIS A 17 0.47 12.84 -25.39
CA HIS A 17 0.24 14.22 -24.95
C HIS A 17 0.22 14.43 -23.42
N ASN A 18 1.18 13.86 -22.69
CA ASN A 18 1.30 13.97 -21.22
C ASN A 18 0.05 13.52 -20.45
N ARG A 19 -0.65 12.51 -20.98
CA ARG A 19 -1.80 11.90 -20.31
C ARG A 19 -1.40 10.54 -19.76
N THR A 20 -2.02 10.17 -18.65
CA THR A 20 -1.88 8.85 -18.04
C THR A 20 -3.28 8.29 -17.82
N ASP A 21 -3.47 7.03 -18.20
CA ASP A 21 -4.64 6.24 -17.83
C ASP A 21 -4.20 5.29 -16.71
N ALA A 22 -4.74 5.51 -15.52
CA ALA A 22 -4.36 4.78 -14.32
C ALA A 22 -5.55 4.64 -13.37
N ASN A 23 -5.54 3.57 -12.59
CA ASN A 23 -6.44 3.35 -11.47
C ASN A 23 -5.70 2.56 -10.39
N CYS A 24 -6.08 2.71 -9.12
CA CYS A 24 -5.43 2.01 -8.01
C CYS A 24 -5.98 0.60 -7.79
N THR A 25 -5.20 -0.23 -7.09
CA THR A 25 -5.60 -1.56 -6.67
C THR A 25 -6.62 -1.49 -5.55
N CYS A 26 -7.76 -2.16 -5.70
CA CYS A 26 -8.80 -2.21 -4.67
C CYS A 26 -8.77 -3.56 -3.96
N THR A 27 -8.63 -3.55 -2.64
CA THR A 27 -8.47 -4.77 -1.83
C THR A 27 -9.56 -4.88 -0.78
N LEU A 28 -10.15 -6.08 -0.67
CA LEU A 28 -11.10 -6.46 0.38
C LEU A 28 -10.42 -7.36 1.40
N ILE A 29 -10.50 -6.99 2.68
CA ILE A 29 -10.07 -7.82 3.80
C ILE A 29 -11.35 -8.28 4.53
N LYS A 30 -11.60 -9.58 4.52
CA LYS A 30 -12.74 -10.20 5.23
C LYS A 30 -12.27 -10.77 6.56
N GLY A 31 -12.99 -10.47 7.63
CA GLY A 31 -12.71 -10.97 8.96
C GLY A 31 -13.80 -10.59 9.97
N PRO A 32 -13.45 -10.36 11.25
CA PRO A 32 -14.38 -9.80 12.22
C PRO A 32 -14.92 -8.42 11.81
N LYS A 33 -14.16 -7.70 10.99
CA LYS A 33 -14.57 -6.51 10.24
C LYS A 33 -14.41 -6.77 8.75
N THR A 34 -15.24 -6.12 7.94
CA THR A 34 -15.08 -6.06 6.48
C THR A 34 -14.40 -4.72 6.17
N ILE A 35 -13.22 -4.76 5.56
CA ILE A 35 -12.40 -3.58 5.32
C ILE A 35 -12.09 -3.50 3.83
N ILE A 36 -12.31 -2.33 3.24
CA ILE A 36 -11.87 -2.01 1.87
C ILE A 36 -10.68 -1.06 1.97
N VAL A 37 -9.61 -1.39 1.25
CA VAL A 37 -8.40 -0.54 1.13
C VAL A 37 -8.29 -0.11 -0.33
N ASP A 38 -8.17 1.21 -0.52
CA ASP A 38 -8.22 1.92 -1.79
C ASP A 38 -9.52 1.69 -2.59
N THR A 39 -10.21 2.79 -2.91
CA THR A 39 -11.56 2.74 -3.48
C THR A 39 -11.61 3.08 -4.97
N MET A 40 -10.49 2.91 -5.67
CA MET A 40 -10.34 3.36 -7.06
C MET A 40 -10.63 4.86 -7.21
N THR A 41 -11.17 5.28 -8.34
CA THR A 41 -11.56 6.66 -8.58
C THR A 41 -13.01 6.91 -8.19
N ALA A 42 -13.39 8.18 -7.99
CA ALA A 42 -14.78 8.56 -7.70
C ALA A 42 -15.80 8.11 -8.77
N TRP A 43 -15.34 7.75 -9.98
CA TRP A 43 -16.18 7.26 -11.07
C TRP A 43 -16.54 5.77 -10.93
N ASP A 44 -15.84 5.04 -10.05
CA ASP A 44 -16.05 3.62 -9.76
C ASP A 44 -17.11 3.37 -8.68
N ARG A 45 -17.89 4.40 -8.33
CA ARG A 45 -18.89 4.43 -7.24
C ARG A 45 -19.85 3.23 -7.20
N GLU A 46 -20.15 2.61 -8.35
CA GLU A 46 -21.12 1.51 -8.45
C GLU A 46 -20.54 0.18 -7.94
N ARG A 47 -19.26 0.17 -7.53
CA ARG A 47 -18.52 -1.04 -7.20
C ARG A 47 -18.22 -1.25 -5.71
N LEU A 48 -18.43 -0.25 -4.83
CA LEU A 48 -17.88 -0.29 -3.47
C LEU A 48 -18.90 0.18 -2.40
N VAL A 49 -18.95 -0.55 -1.27
CA VAL A 49 -19.83 -0.27 -0.11
C VAL A 49 -19.04 -0.51 1.19
N GLU A 50 -18.93 0.54 2.02
CA GLU A 50 -18.39 0.61 3.40
C GLU A 50 -16.91 1.01 3.67
N GLU A 51 -16.71 1.56 4.89
CA GLU A 51 -15.58 2.24 5.57
C GLU A 51 -14.36 2.72 4.75
N HIS A 52 -14.02 4.01 4.90
CA HIS A 52 -12.99 4.69 4.10
C HIS A 52 -11.88 5.22 5.01
N ILE A 53 -10.62 5.00 4.61
CA ILE A 53 -9.42 5.60 5.20
C ILE A 53 -8.73 6.36 4.07
N VAL A 54 -8.45 7.65 4.27
CA VAL A 54 -7.77 8.51 3.29
C VAL A 54 -6.61 9.21 3.99
N GLY A 55 -5.38 8.90 3.58
CA GLY A 55 -4.17 9.47 4.18
C GLY A 55 -4.05 9.18 5.67
N TYR A 56 -3.67 10.19 6.45
CA TYR A 56 -3.49 10.07 7.91
C TYR A 56 -4.79 10.15 8.73
N GLY A 57 -5.92 10.48 8.10
CA GLY A 57 -7.20 10.61 8.78
C GLY A 57 -7.93 9.28 8.95
N VAL A 58 -8.40 9.01 10.17
CA VAL A 58 -9.35 7.92 10.45
C VAL A 58 -10.74 8.52 10.64
N HIS A 59 -11.73 7.99 9.93
CA HIS A 59 -13.12 8.39 10.10
C HIS A 59 -14.08 7.19 10.00
N GLN A 60 -15.22 7.32 10.67
CA GLN A 60 -16.31 6.33 10.60
C GLN A 60 -17.63 7.08 10.37
N GLY A 61 -18.25 6.87 9.20
CA GLY A 61 -19.39 7.68 8.77
C GLY A 61 -19.02 9.17 8.71
N THR A 62 -19.65 9.99 9.55
CA THR A 62 -19.41 11.44 9.68
C THR A 62 -18.53 11.82 10.88
N ILE A 63 -17.98 10.85 11.61
CA ILE A 63 -17.15 11.08 12.81
C ILE A 63 -15.67 11.03 12.41
N PHE A 64 -14.93 12.09 12.73
CA PHE A 64 -13.49 12.19 12.54
C PHE A 64 -12.79 11.96 13.88
N TYR A 65 -11.74 11.14 13.89
CA TYR A 65 -10.93 10.89 15.08
C TYR A 65 -9.68 11.78 15.05
N GLU A 66 -9.32 12.43 16.16
CA GLU A 66 -8.09 13.24 16.31
C GLU A 66 -6.81 12.37 16.42
N LYS A 67 -6.81 11.16 15.85
CA LYS A 67 -5.67 10.26 15.90
C LYS A 67 -4.78 10.48 14.67
N GLN A 68 -3.53 10.87 14.91
CA GLN A 68 -2.52 11.01 13.86
C GLN A 68 -1.79 9.68 13.67
N LEU A 69 -1.91 9.06 12.49
CA LEU A 69 -1.20 7.81 12.15
C LEU A 69 0.32 7.98 12.03
N GLN A 70 0.82 9.22 12.08
CA GLN A 70 2.23 9.54 11.94
C GLN A 70 3.10 9.07 13.11
N ASP A 71 2.52 8.95 14.31
CA ASP A 71 3.28 8.75 15.56
C ASP A 71 3.39 7.27 15.98
N GLU A 72 2.42 6.43 15.62
CA GLU A 72 2.37 5.02 15.99
C GLU A 72 1.51 4.18 15.03
N ASP A 73 1.81 2.88 14.97
CA ASP A 73 0.96 1.93 14.25
C ASP A 73 -0.44 1.88 14.88
N TYR A 74 -1.46 1.92 14.04
CA TYR A 74 -2.85 1.85 14.47
C TYR A 74 -3.42 0.44 14.27
N GLN A 75 -3.73 -0.23 15.37
CA GLN A 75 -4.41 -1.52 15.33
C GLN A 75 -5.91 -1.33 15.04
N LEU A 76 -6.35 -1.65 13.83
CA LEU A 76 -7.75 -1.52 13.42
C LEU A 76 -8.63 -2.65 13.97
N CYS A 77 -8.11 -3.88 13.93
CA CYS A 77 -8.65 -5.08 14.59
C CYS A 77 -7.56 -6.15 14.68
N ASN A 78 -7.79 -7.26 15.40
CA ASN A 78 -6.79 -8.32 15.50
C ASN A 78 -6.31 -8.81 14.13
N GLY A 79 -4.99 -8.76 13.89
CA GLY A 79 -4.37 -9.15 12.62
C GLY A 79 -4.44 -8.10 11.50
N VAL A 80 -5.01 -6.91 11.75
CA VAL A 80 -4.98 -5.78 10.80
C VAL A 80 -4.50 -4.51 11.50
N SER A 81 -3.38 -3.96 11.05
CA SER A 81 -2.83 -2.69 11.51
C SER A 81 -2.50 -1.76 10.36
N ILE A 82 -2.31 -0.49 10.67
CA ILE A 82 -2.00 0.57 9.70
C ILE A 82 -0.73 1.26 10.19
N THR A 83 0.24 1.44 9.31
CA THR A 83 1.52 2.09 9.63
C THR A 83 1.80 3.23 8.65
N ALA A 84 2.36 4.33 9.14
CA ALA A 84 2.77 5.44 8.28
C ALA A 84 3.93 5.03 7.37
N THR A 85 3.77 5.21 6.07
CA THR A 85 4.78 4.92 5.05
C THR A 85 4.99 6.12 4.12
N PRO A 86 5.34 7.31 4.66
CA PRO A 86 5.57 8.49 3.84
C PRO A 86 6.60 8.19 2.76
N GLY A 87 6.34 8.70 1.56
CA GLY A 87 7.16 8.40 0.40
C GLY A 87 6.61 8.97 -0.89
N HIS A 88 5.58 8.34 -1.46
CA HIS A 88 4.95 8.83 -2.68
C HIS A 88 4.29 10.20 -2.39
N THR A 89 3.56 10.28 -1.29
CA THR A 89 3.14 11.52 -0.62
C THR A 89 3.61 11.58 0.84
N TYR A 90 3.40 12.74 1.48
CA TYR A 90 3.67 12.90 2.91
C TYR A 90 2.71 12.11 3.78
N GLU A 91 1.53 11.73 3.30
CA GLU A 91 0.43 11.18 4.09
C GLU A 91 0.17 9.70 3.83
N ASP A 92 1.07 9.05 3.08
CA ASP A 92 0.93 7.64 2.72
C ASP A 92 0.95 6.74 3.96
N VAL A 93 0.08 5.74 3.93
CA VAL A 93 -0.02 4.67 4.93
C VAL A 93 -0.02 3.31 4.24
N THR A 94 0.39 2.29 4.96
CA THR A 94 0.31 0.90 4.53
C THR A 94 -0.57 0.12 5.48
N VAL A 95 -1.49 -0.67 4.94
CA VAL A 95 -2.31 -1.61 5.71
C VAL A 95 -1.59 -2.95 5.78
N LEU A 96 -1.27 -3.40 6.99
CA LEU A 96 -0.63 -4.67 7.28
C LEU A 96 -1.68 -5.69 7.72
N VAL A 97 -1.66 -6.86 7.09
CA VAL A 97 -2.59 -7.94 7.39
C VAL A 97 -1.81 -9.22 7.69
N GLU A 98 -2.02 -9.77 8.89
CA GLU A 98 -1.50 -11.08 9.28
C GLU A 98 -2.64 -12.10 9.26
N ALA A 99 -2.74 -12.86 8.17
CA ALA A 99 -3.78 -13.86 7.96
C ALA A 99 -3.29 -15.25 8.41
N GLY A 100 -3.98 -15.84 9.40
CA GLY A 100 -3.64 -17.17 9.95
C GLY A 100 -3.34 -17.10 11.44
N THR A 101 -2.70 -18.13 11.99
CA THR A 101 -2.31 -18.17 13.41
C THR A 101 -0.94 -18.80 13.59
N GLY A 102 -0.10 -18.21 14.44
CA GLY A 102 1.20 -18.77 14.78
C GLY A 102 2.15 -18.79 13.58
N ARG A 103 2.83 -19.91 13.35
CA ARG A 103 3.84 -20.04 12.27
C ARG A 103 3.25 -20.19 10.86
N GLU A 104 1.94 -20.37 10.77
CA GLU A 104 1.22 -20.47 9.49
C GLU A 104 0.63 -19.13 9.05
N SER A 105 0.93 -18.04 9.77
CA SER A 105 0.47 -16.72 9.36
C SER A 105 1.19 -16.25 8.09
N VAL A 106 0.42 -15.65 7.19
CA VAL A 106 0.91 -15.00 5.97
C VAL A 106 0.70 -13.51 6.12
N LYS A 107 1.75 -12.74 5.86
CA LYS A 107 1.74 -11.27 5.98
C LYS A 107 1.56 -10.61 4.62
N TYR A 108 0.50 -9.83 4.51
CA TYR A 108 0.23 -8.99 3.35
C TYR A 108 0.47 -7.53 3.73
N ALA A 109 1.02 -6.75 2.80
CA ALA A 109 1.03 -5.30 2.89
C ALA A 109 0.30 -4.71 1.68
N ILE A 110 -0.76 -3.94 1.94
CA ILE A 110 -1.44 -3.12 0.93
C ILE A 110 -0.83 -1.73 1.02
N THR A 111 -0.06 -1.36 -0.01
CA THR A 111 0.93 -0.29 0.14
C THR A 111 0.58 1.01 -0.58
N GLY A 112 -0.52 1.04 -1.33
CA GLY A 112 -0.76 2.10 -2.31
C GLY A 112 0.49 2.31 -3.18
N ASP A 113 0.77 3.56 -3.52
CA ASP A 113 1.89 3.95 -4.40
C ASP A 113 3.26 4.01 -3.72
N LEU A 114 3.37 3.51 -2.47
CA LEU A 114 4.70 3.19 -1.91
C LEU A 114 5.43 2.22 -2.85
N PHE A 115 4.69 1.27 -3.43
CA PHE A 115 5.07 0.47 -4.59
C PHE A 115 4.07 0.70 -5.72
N GLU A 116 4.54 1.22 -6.85
CA GLU A 116 3.73 1.38 -8.06
C GLU A 116 3.34 -0.02 -8.59
N LYS A 117 4.31 -0.93 -8.69
CA LYS A 117 4.18 -2.30 -9.25
C LYS A 117 5.47 -3.06 -9.07
N GLU A 118 5.47 -4.40 -9.17
CA GLU A 118 6.68 -5.23 -8.92
C GLU A 118 7.91 -4.77 -9.72
N GLU A 119 7.72 -4.34 -10.97
CA GLU A 119 8.81 -3.92 -11.85
C GLU A 119 9.58 -2.71 -11.30
N ASP A 120 8.95 -1.88 -10.48
CA ASP A 120 9.58 -0.68 -9.89
C ASP A 120 10.64 -1.02 -8.83
N VAL A 121 10.71 -2.27 -8.38
CA VAL A 121 11.74 -2.76 -7.47
C VAL A 121 13.07 -2.90 -8.21
N ALA A 122 13.03 -3.38 -9.46
CA ALA A 122 14.19 -3.53 -10.32
C ALA A 122 14.51 -2.25 -11.12
N ASP A 123 13.49 -1.45 -11.44
CA ASP A 123 13.62 -0.16 -12.11
C ASP A 123 13.08 0.99 -11.23
N PRO A 124 13.94 1.60 -10.40
CA PRO A 124 13.52 2.67 -9.49
C PRO A 124 13.04 3.93 -10.20
N SER A 125 13.31 4.10 -11.50
CA SER A 125 12.83 5.27 -12.24
C SER A 125 11.30 5.33 -12.25
N LEU A 126 10.64 4.17 -12.27
CA LEU A 126 9.19 4.05 -12.36
C LEU A 126 8.48 4.72 -11.18
N TRP A 127 8.92 4.50 -9.94
CA TRP A 127 8.33 5.13 -8.76
C TRP A 127 8.91 6.54 -8.51
N LYS A 128 10.19 6.76 -8.83
CA LYS A 128 10.85 8.06 -8.61
C LYS A 128 10.28 9.16 -9.50
N GLU A 129 9.87 8.85 -10.73
CA GLU A 129 9.32 9.83 -11.68
C GLU A 129 7.92 10.31 -11.30
N VAL A 130 7.14 9.49 -10.59
CA VAL A 130 5.74 9.79 -10.23
C VAL A 130 5.56 10.19 -8.77
N GLY A 131 6.53 9.92 -7.90
CA GLY A 131 6.51 10.29 -6.48
C GLY A 131 7.11 11.67 -6.16
N THR A 132 6.99 12.08 -4.90
CA THR A 132 7.51 13.36 -4.40
C THR A 132 9.04 13.36 -4.30
N PHE A 133 9.72 14.24 -5.06
CA PHE A 133 11.19 14.31 -5.11
C PHE A 133 11.85 14.40 -3.72
N ALA A 134 11.34 15.28 -2.85
CA ALA A 134 11.88 15.52 -1.51
C ALA A 134 11.75 14.30 -0.57
N LEU A 135 10.86 13.36 -0.91
CA LEU A 135 10.55 12.19 -0.10
C LEU A 135 11.23 10.91 -0.60
N ARG A 136 11.99 10.94 -1.70
CA ARG A 136 12.60 9.73 -2.27
C ARG A 136 13.41 8.93 -1.24
N LYS A 137 14.20 9.60 -0.41
CA LYS A 137 14.99 8.94 0.64
C LYS A 137 14.12 8.22 1.68
N ILE A 138 13.02 8.84 2.11
CA ILE A 138 12.09 8.22 3.06
C ILE A 138 11.25 7.13 2.37
N GLN A 139 10.88 7.31 1.10
CA GLN A 139 10.20 6.29 0.30
C GLN A 139 11.07 5.03 0.15
N THR A 140 12.37 5.18 -0.17
CA THR A 140 13.31 4.06 -0.25
C THR A 140 13.38 3.29 1.08
N SER A 141 13.45 4.02 2.19
CA SER A 141 13.49 3.42 3.54
C SER A 141 12.17 2.71 3.90
N SER A 142 11.03 3.34 3.61
CA SER A 142 9.70 2.77 3.80
C SER A 142 9.50 1.51 2.96
N ARG A 143 9.90 1.52 1.69
CA ARG A 143 9.84 0.36 0.78
C ARG A 143 10.64 -0.81 1.35
N LEU A 144 11.88 -0.59 1.78
CA LEU A 144 12.71 -1.64 2.37
C LEU A 144 12.11 -2.21 3.66
N ARG A 145 11.61 -1.33 4.54
CA ARG A 145 10.96 -1.73 5.80
C ARG A 145 9.76 -2.63 5.56
N ILE A 146 8.88 -2.25 4.64
CA ILE A 146 7.67 -3.02 4.30
C ILE A 146 8.01 -4.33 3.60
N MET A 147 8.95 -4.32 2.64
CA MET A 147 9.40 -5.53 1.94
C MET A 147 10.01 -6.57 2.89
N LYS A 148 10.71 -6.13 3.95
CA LYS A 148 11.26 -7.01 5.00
C LYS A 148 10.19 -7.58 5.95
N TYR A 149 9.03 -6.94 6.05
CA TYR A 149 7.95 -7.37 6.93
C TYR A 149 7.01 -8.37 6.26
N ALA A 150 6.61 -8.12 5.01
CA ALA A 150 5.53 -8.81 4.34
C ALA A 150 6.00 -10.02 3.51
N ASP A 151 5.16 -11.04 3.39
CA ASP A 151 5.32 -12.14 2.45
C ASP A 151 4.78 -11.78 1.05
N TYR A 152 3.76 -10.92 1.01
CA TYR A 152 3.14 -10.42 -0.22
C TYR A 152 2.93 -8.90 -0.16
N ILE A 153 3.23 -8.24 -1.28
CA ILE A 153 2.95 -6.82 -1.50
C ILE A 153 1.79 -6.70 -2.47
N ILE A 154 0.82 -5.85 -2.13
CA ILE A 154 -0.26 -5.41 -3.01
C ILE A 154 0.02 -3.94 -3.37
N PRO A 155 0.60 -3.69 -4.56
CA PRO A 155 1.02 -2.35 -4.98
C PRO A 155 -0.15 -1.53 -5.52
N GLY A 156 0.05 -0.22 -5.68
CA GLY A 156 -0.98 0.71 -6.15
C GLY A 156 -1.41 0.49 -7.60
N HIS A 157 -0.50 0.13 -8.50
CA HIS A 157 -0.72 0.10 -9.95
C HIS A 157 -0.20 -1.19 -10.64
N GLY A 158 -0.36 -2.34 -9.99
CA GLY A 158 0.03 -3.63 -10.53
C GLY A 158 -0.55 -4.82 -9.76
N PRO A 159 -0.25 -6.06 -10.19
CA PRO A 159 -0.68 -7.26 -9.47
C PRO A 159 0.06 -7.43 -8.14
N MET A 160 -0.59 -8.15 -7.21
CA MET A 160 0.08 -8.64 -6.00
C MET A 160 1.28 -9.52 -6.36
N PHE A 161 2.39 -9.34 -5.65
CA PHE A 161 3.60 -10.14 -5.84
C PHE A 161 4.19 -10.63 -4.52
N ARG A 162 4.96 -11.72 -4.60
CA ARG A 162 5.58 -12.38 -3.44
C ARG A 162 6.96 -11.77 -3.15
N THR A 163 7.23 -11.45 -1.90
CA THR A 163 8.55 -11.01 -1.47
C THR A 163 9.56 -12.16 -1.49
N ASN A 164 10.83 -11.82 -1.68
CA ASN A 164 11.95 -12.75 -1.61
C ASN A 164 13.27 -12.01 -1.36
N ASP A 165 14.31 -12.76 -1.02
CA ASP A 165 15.63 -12.21 -0.69
C ASP A 165 16.26 -11.41 -1.84
N ALA A 166 15.97 -11.74 -3.10
CA ALA A 166 16.51 -11.01 -4.24
C ALA A 166 15.90 -9.61 -4.34
N LEU A 167 14.58 -9.49 -4.18
CA LEU A 167 13.88 -8.19 -4.15
C LEU A 167 14.34 -7.34 -2.95
N ILE A 168 14.53 -7.96 -1.78
CA ILE A 168 15.06 -7.25 -0.59
C ILE A 168 16.44 -6.68 -0.87
N ARG A 169 17.36 -7.47 -1.44
CA ARG A 169 18.72 -7.01 -1.78
C ARG A 169 18.72 -5.87 -2.80
N LEU A 170 17.80 -5.90 -3.78
CA LEU A 170 17.65 -4.79 -4.73
C LEU A 170 17.29 -3.48 -4.02
N LEU A 171 16.42 -3.53 -3.01
CA LEU A 171 16.06 -2.34 -2.22
C LEU A 171 17.19 -1.91 -1.27
N GLU A 172 17.93 -2.85 -0.66
CA GLU A 172 19.10 -2.53 0.17
C GLU A 172 20.15 -1.73 -0.60
N ASN A 173 20.45 -2.14 -1.84
CA ASN A 173 21.36 -1.43 -2.72
C ASN A 173 20.86 -0.02 -3.11
N GLN A 174 19.54 0.20 -3.10
CA GLN A 174 18.95 1.52 -3.36
C GLN A 174 19.07 2.45 -2.15
N THR A 175 19.03 1.92 -0.93
CA THR A 175 19.27 2.71 0.29
C THR A 175 20.73 3.14 0.46
N ASP A 176 21.68 2.32 0.04
CA ASP A 176 23.12 2.62 0.21
C ASP A 176 23.63 3.68 -0.80
N GLY A 177 22.86 3.97 -1.84
CA GLY A 177 23.22 4.90 -2.93
C GLY A 177 22.62 6.31 -2.84
N GLU A 178 21.86 6.65 -1.78
CA GLU A 178 21.17 7.96 -1.59
C GLU A 178 21.62 8.74 -0.34
#